data_AF-A0A9E1UC05-F1
#
_entry.id   AF-A0A9E1UC05-F1
#
_cell.length_a   1.000
_cell.length_b   1.000
_cell.length_c   1.000
_cell.angle_alpha   90.00
_cell.angle_beta   90.00
_cell.angle_gamma   90.00
#
_symmetry.space_group_name_H-M   'P 1'
#
loop_
_entity.id
_entity.type
_entity.pdbx_description
1 polymer ?
#
loop_
_entity_poly.entity_id
_entity_poly.type
_entity_poly.pdbx_seq_one_letter_code
_entity_poly.pdbx_strand_id
1 'polypeptide(L)' 'MGSSDWLPEWLKDEKQIEDWDVDEMVRTLLIGSEAEWIIEAEKRGYDEKWARRIWKLYRDEKSLG' A
#
# COMPACT_ATOMS: atom_id res chain seq x y z
N MET A 1 -12.57 8.29 9.89
CA MET A 1 -12.16 7.34 8.83
C MET A 1 -10.79 6.85 9.20
N GLY A 2 -10.67 5.56 9.50
CA GLY A 2 -9.41 4.92 9.85
C GLY A 2 -8.54 4.78 8.61
N SER A 3 -7.22 4.76 8.76
CA SER A 3 -6.30 4.70 7.62
C SER A 3 -6.39 3.38 6.83
N SER A 4 -7.13 2.39 7.30
CA SER A 4 -7.39 1.11 6.62
C SER A 4 -8.72 1.06 5.86
N ASP A 5 -9.53 2.12 5.86
CA ASP A 5 -10.87 2.13 5.25
C ASP A 5 -10.84 1.96 3.71
N TRP A 6 -9.72 2.29 3.06
CA TRP A 6 -9.52 2.14 1.61
C TRP A 6 -8.98 0.76 1.21
N LEU A 7 -8.53 -0.06 2.17
CA LEU A 7 -8.01 -1.39 1.86
C LEU A 7 -9.20 -2.33 1.59
N PRO A 8 -9.23 -3.00 0.43
CA PRO A 8 -10.20 -4.06 0.19
C PRO A 8 -10.09 -5.17 1.25
N GLU A 9 -11.21 -5.76 1.67
CA GLU A 9 -11.22 -6.84 2.68
C GLU A 9 -10.27 -7.99 2.36
N TRP A 10 -10.21 -8.42 1.09
CA TRP A 10 -9.32 -9.50 0.65
C TRP A 10 -7.82 -9.18 0.81
N LEU A 11 -7.47 -7.88 0.91
CA LEU A 11 -6.10 -7.42 1.05
C LEU A 11 -5.71 -7.29 2.54
N LYS A 12 -6.69 -7.07 3.43
CA LYS A 12 -6.45 -7.00 4.88
C LYS A 12 -5.91 -8.33 5.44
N ASP A 13 -6.23 -9.44 4.78
CA ASP A 13 -5.77 -10.78 5.14
C ASP A 13 -4.41 -11.16 4.52
N GLU A 14 -3.80 -10.27 3.71
CA GLU A 14 -2.46 -10.55 3.18
C GLU A 14 -1.41 -10.35 4.27
N LYS A 15 -0.54 -11.34 4.45
CA LYS A 15 0.54 -11.32 5.45
C LYS A 15 1.40 -10.06 5.36
N GLN A 16 1.63 -9.52 4.16
CA GLN A 16 2.37 -8.27 3.96
C GLN A 16 1.70 -7.05 4.61
N ILE A 17 0.36 -7.03 4.68
CA ILE A 17 -0.45 -5.98 5.31
C ILE A 17 -0.53 -6.19 6.83
N GLU A 18 -0.50 -7.44 7.29
CA GLU A 18 -0.35 -7.75 8.73
C GLU A 18 1.04 -7.37 9.24
N ASP A 19 2.09 -7.66 8.46
CA ASP A 19 3.49 -7.41 8.81
C ASP A 19 3.87 -5.92 8.64
N TRP A 20 3.19 -5.19 7.75
CA TRP A 20 3.41 -3.76 7.53
C TRP A 20 2.23 -2.95 8.08
N ASP A 21 2.45 -2.29 9.22
CA ASP A 21 1.49 -1.35 9.82
C ASP A 21 0.82 -0.47 8.74
N VAL A 22 -0.51 -0.59 8.64
CA VAL A 22 -1.30 0.03 7.57
C VAL A 22 -1.16 1.56 7.61
N ASP A 23 -1.06 2.17 8.79
CA ASP A 23 -0.89 3.62 8.90
C ASP A 23 0.48 4.05 8.35
N GLU A 24 1.53 3.29 8.66
CA GLU A 24 2.88 3.49 8.10
C GLU A 24 2.87 3.31 6.58
N MET A 25 2.24 2.24 6.09
CA MET A 25 2.13 1.95 4.67
C MET A 25 1.43 3.11 3.92
N VAL A 26 0.32 3.59 4.45
CA VAL A 26 -0.44 4.71 3.89
C VAL A 26 0.37 6.00 3.90
N ARG A 27 1.17 6.27 4.94
CA ARG A 27 2.07 7.43 4.96
C ARG A 27 3.11 7.35 3.84
N THR A 28 3.69 6.17 3.61
CA THR A 28 4.64 5.97 2.50
C THR A 28 3.96 6.19 1.15
N LEU A 29 2.74 5.67 0.96
CA LEU A 29 1.93 5.87 -0.25
C LEU A 29 1.50 7.33 -0.47
N LEU A 30 1.32 8.11 0.60
CA LEU A 30 0.91 9.52 0.57
C LEU A 30 2.04 10.47 0.19
N ILE A 31 3.26 10.17 0.63
CA ILE A 31 4.40 11.10 0.56
C ILE A 31 5.24 10.83 -0.70
N GLY A 32 5.32 9.57 -1.14
CA GLY A 32 6.20 9.16 -2.21
C GLY A 32 5.56 9.11 -3.61
N SER A 33 6.42 9.03 -4.61
CA SER A 33 6.12 8.58 -5.97
C SER A 33 5.99 7.04 -6.05
N GLU A 34 5.46 6.52 -7.16
CA GLU A 34 5.39 5.07 -7.42
C GLU A 34 6.76 4.40 -7.24
N ALA A 35 7.83 5.05 -7.71
CA ALA A 35 9.18 4.54 -7.59
C ALA A 35 9.66 4.46 -6.13
N GLU A 36 9.39 5.47 -5.32
CA GLU A 36 9.76 5.48 -3.90
C GLU A 36 8.99 4.42 -3.11
N TRP A 37 7.71 4.23 -3.43
CA TRP A 37 6.89 3.16 -2.86
C TRP A 37 7.44 1.77 -3.21
N ILE A 38 7.78 1.52 -4.49
CA ILE A 38 8.36 0.25 -4.92
C ILE A 38 9.68 -0.02 -4.18
N ILE A 39 10.56 0.98 -4.09
CA ILE A 39 11.83 0.87 -3.37
C ILE A 39 11.60 0.51 -1.89
N GLU A 40 10.60 1.12 -1.24
CA GLU A 40 10.32 0.84 0.17
C GLU A 40 9.73 -0.56 0.38
N ALA A 41 8.87 -1.02 -0.53
CA ALA A 41 8.36 -2.38 -0.52
C ALA A 41 9.48 -3.42 -0.75
N GLU A 42 10.42 -3.15 -1.66
CA GLU A 42 11.58 -4.01 -1.91
C GLU A 42 12.51 -4.12 -0.71
N LYS A 43 12.78 -3.02 0.02
CA LYS A 43 13.58 -3.05 1.26
C LYS A 43 12.99 -3.97 2.32
N ARG A 44 11.66 -4.13 2.33
CA ARG A 44 10.92 -5.01 3.23
C ARG A 44 10.82 -6.46 2.70
N GLY A 45 11.36 -6.73 1.51
CA GLY A 45 11.35 -8.06 0.90
C GLY A 45 10.06 -8.39 0.15
N TYR A 46 9.21 -7.40 -0.12
CA TYR A 46 8.01 -7.59 -0.94
C TYR A 46 8.34 -7.46 -2.43
N ASP A 47 7.58 -8.18 -3.26
CA ASP A 47 7.84 -8.19 -4.70
C ASP A 47 7.29 -6.95 -5.41
N GLU A 48 7.95 -6.58 -6.51
CA GLU A 48 7.57 -5.39 -7.29
C GLU A 48 6.14 -5.47 -7.85
N LYS A 49 5.63 -6.66 -8.20
CA LYS A 49 4.26 -6.80 -8.73
C LYS A 49 3.24 -6.53 -7.63
N TRP A 50 3.50 -7.02 -6.42
CA TRP A 50 2.70 -6.69 -5.24
C TRP A 50 2.73 -5.18 -5.00
N ALA A 51 3.91 -4.57 -4.96
CA ALA A 51 4.05 -3.14 -4.72
C ALA A 51 3.26 -2.32 -5.76
N ARG A 52 3.41 -2.60 -7.05
CA ARG A 52 2.65 -1.94 -8.13
C ARG A 52 1.14 -2.13 -7.99
N ARG A 53 0.69 -3.32 -7.58
CA ARG A 53 -0.74 -3.60 -7.35
C ARG A 53 -1.29 -2.74 -6.22
N ILE A 54 -0.59 -2.63 -5.09
CA ILE A 54 -1.01 -1.78 -3.96
C ILE A 54 -1.04 -0.30 -4.37
N TRP A 55 0.01 0.16 -5.05
CA TRP A 55 0.10 1.53 -5.54
C TRP A 55 -1.10 1.90 -6.41
N LYS A 56 -1.42 1.04 -7.38
CA LYS A 56 -2.56 1.24 -8.27
C LYS A 56 -3.88 1.28 -7.49
N LEU A 57 -4.12 0.33 -6.60
CA LEU A 57 -5.32 0.29 -5.75
C LEU A 57 -5.49 1.60 -4.96
N TYR A 58 -4.42 2.05 -4.31
CA TYR A 58 -4.42 3.30 -3.55
C TYR A 58 -4.75 4.52 -4.43
N ARG A 59 -4.18 4.59 -5.64
CA ARG A 59 -4.44 5.68 -6.60
C ARG A 59 -5.86 5.66 -7.16
N ASP A 60 -6.40 4.47 -7.43
CA ASP A 60 -7.76 4.30 -7.94
C ASP A 60 -8.77 4.74 -6.87
N GLU A 61 -8.62 4.30 -5.61
CA GLU A 61 -9.45 4.75 -4.48
C GLU A 61 -9.36 6.26 -4.25
N LYS A 62 -8.15 6.84 -4.30
CA LYS A 62 -7.95 8.29 -4.14
C LYS A 62 -8.51 9.12 -5.30
N SER A 63 -8.67 8.54 -6.49
CA SER A 63 -9.21 9.24 -7.66
C SER A 63 -10.74 9.21 -7.70
N LEU A 64 -11.37 8.31 -6.93
CA LEU A 64 -12.83 8.16 -6.80
C LEU A 64 -13.42 8.95 -5.63
N GLY A 65 -12.57 9.48 -4.73
CA GLY A 65 -12.94 10.27 -3.55
C GLY A 65 -12.87 11.78 -3.72
#